data_AF-A0ABD2HFE9-F1
#
_entry.id   AF-A0ABD2HFE9-F1
#
_cell.length_a   1.000
_cell.length_b   1.000
_cell.length_c   1.000
_cell.angle_alpha   90.00
_cell.angle_beta   90.00
_cell.angle_gamma   90.00
#
_symmetry.space_group_name_H-M   'P 1'
#
loop_
_entity.id
_entity.type
_entity.pdbx_description
1 polymer ?
#
loop_
_entity_poly.entity_id
_entity_poly.type
_entity_poly.pdbx_seq_one_letter_code
_entity_poly.pdbx_strand_id
1 'polypeptide(L)'
;MDSRILCNFYRCTVERILTGCITAWYGSCTALNRKALQRVVKTAQNITRTELPSMEDLYSQRLRKKSLRIIKDPHHPITPATNCSVCCRLAGVTAASGQKPPDSETVSSHRQ
;
A
#
# COMPACT_ATOMS: atom_id res chain seq x y z
N MET A 1 0.06 -6.92 35.81
CA MET A 1 -0.36 -6.25 34.55
C MET A 1 -0.65 -7.33 33.52
N ASP A 2 -1.86 -7.39 32.96
CA ASP A 2 -2.26 -8.46 32.03
C ASP A 2 -1.59 -8.24 30.65
N SER A 3 -0.83 -9.25 30.21
CA SER A 3 -0.08 -9.24 28.95
C SER A 3 -0.98 -8.92 27.74
N ARG A 4 -2.26 -9.31 27.76
CA ARG A 4 -3.21 -9.06 26.66
C ARG A 4 -3.60 -7.60 26.53
N ILE A 5 -3.69 -6.89 27.66
CA ILE A 5 -3.98 -5.44 27.67
C ILE A 5 -2.81 -4.69 27.05
N LEU A 6 -1.58 -5.10 27.39
CA LEU A 6 -0.35 -4.51 26.85
C LEU A 6 -0.22 -4.77 25.34
N CYS A 7 -0.45 -6.01 24.89
CA CYS A 7 -0.47 -6.36 23.47
C CYS A 7 -1.50 -5.56 22.68
N ASN A 8 -2.73 -5.44 23.18
CA ASN A 8 -3.77 -4.66 22.53
C ASN A 8 -3.43 -3.16 22.53
N PHE A 9 -2.88 -2.63 23.61
CA PHE A 9 -2.46 -1.23 23.69
C PHE A 9 -1.36 -0.91 22.67
N TYR A 10 -0.30 -1.73 22.59
CA TYR A 10 0.75 -1.54 21.59
C TYR A 10 0.23 -1.77 20.18
N ARG A 11 -0.61 -2.79 19.93
CA ARG A 11 -1.24 -3.00 18.63
C ARG A 11 -2.07 -1.80 18.21
N CYS A 12 -3.00 -1.34 19.05
CA CYS A 12 -3.87 -0.19 18.77
C CYS A 12 -3.08 1.12 18.63
N THR A 13 -2.02 1.32 19.41
CA THR A 13 -1.22 2.55 19.39
C THR A 13 -0.31 2.59 18.17
N VAL A 14 0.39 1.49 17.88
CA VAL A 14 1.16 1.32 16.63
C VAL A 14 0.21 1.46 15.46
N GLU A 15 -0.94 0.78 15.46
CA GLU A 15 -1.96 0.93 14.43
C GLU A 15 -2.41 2.39 14.34
N ARG A 16 -2.80 3.10 15.41
CA ARG A 16 -3.24 4.50 15.35
C ARG A 16 -2.15 5.49 14.95
N ILE A 17 -0.91 5.37 15.43
CA ILE A 17 0.21 6.27 15.05
C ILE A 17 0.61 6.00 13.61
N LEU A 18 0.72 4.72 13.25
CA LEU A 18 0.90 4.32 11.88
C LEU A 18 -0.30 4.75 11.06
N THR A 19 -1.52 4.96 11.59
CA THR A 19 -2.75 5.30 10.84
C THR A 19 -3.12 6.76 10.72
N GLY A 20 -2.91 7.54 11.77
CA GLY A 20 -3.43 8.89 11.86
C GLY A 20 -2.79 9.83 10.85
N CYS A 21 -1.48 9.69 10.62
CA CYS A 21 -0.74 10.66 9.82
C CYS A 21 0.29 10.06 8.85
N ILE A 22 0.24 8.76 8.54
CA ILE A 22 1.20 8.13 7.59
C ILE A 22 1.32 8.89 6.28
N THR A 23 0.22 9.47 5.80
CA THR A 23 0.19 10.17 4.53
C THR A 23 1.00 11.46 4.56
N ALA A 24 1.18 12.04 5.76
CA ALA A 24 1.95 13.26 5.95
C ALA A 24 3.46 12.99 6.03
N TRP A 25 3.89 11.88 6.63
CA TRP A 25 5.31 11.62 6.88
C TRP A 25 5.93 10.53 6.00
N TYR A 26 5.17 9.49 5.60
CA TYR A 26 5.68 8.40 4.76
C TYR A 26 5.91 8.85 3.32
N GLY A 27 5.14 9.82 2.82
CA GLY A 27 5.39 10.46 1.52
C GLY A 27 6.77 11.12 1.44
N SER A 28 7.27 11.64 2.55
CA SER A 28 8.57 12.32 2.66
C SER A 28 9.73 11.38 3.03
N CYS A 29 9.47 10.08 3.21
CA CYS A 29 10.51 9.13 3.63
C CYS A 29 11.41 8.69 2.46
N THR A 30 12.72 8.80 2.68
CA THR A 30 13.76 8.25 1.79
C THR A 30 13.77 6.72 1.84
N ALA A 31 14.47 6.07 0.90
CA ALA A 31 14.66 4.61 0.89
C ALA A 31 15.30 4.08 2.19
N LEU A 32 16.21 4.85 2.80
CA LEU A 32 16.83 4.53 4.08
C LEU A 32 15.79 4.50 5.21
N ASN A 33 14.94 5.54 5.28
CA ASN A 33 13.87 5.62 6.28
C ASN A 33 12.88 4.46 6.12
N ARG A 34 12.50 4.13 4.88
CA ARG A 34 11.62 2.98 4.59
C ARG A 34 12.23 1.66 5.09
N LYS A 35 13.52 1.44 4.85
CA LYS A 35 14.22 0.24 5.34
C LYS A 35 14.27 0.17 6.86
N ALA A 36 14.51 1.30 7.54
CA ALA A 36 14.51 1.36 9.00
C ALA A 36 13.12 1.03 9.57
N LEU A 37 12.05 1.59 8.99
CA LEU A 37 10.67 1.32 9.41
C LEU A 37 10.27 -0.15 9.21
N GLN A 38 10.69 -0.77 8.11
CA GLN A 38 10.44 -2.20 7.87
C GLN A 38 11.09 -3.10 8.92
N ARG A 39 12.27 -2.72 9.44
CA ARG A 39 12.89 -3.47 10.57
C ARG A 39 12.03 -3.41 11.82
N VAL A 40 11.45 -2.24 12.13
CA VAL A 40 10.54 -2.07 13.27
C VAL A 40 9.31 -2.98 13.13
N VAL A 41 8.69 -3.03 11.94
CA VAL A 41 7.56 -3.92 11.67
C VAL A 41 7.96 -5.38 11.86
N LYS A 42 9.13 -5.79 11.33
CA LYS A 42 9.62 -7.15 11.46
C LYS A 42 9.88 -7.54 12.93
N THR A 43 10.44 -6.62 13.72
CA THR A 43 10.61 -6.83 15.16
C THR A 43 9.27 -6.98 15.88
N ALA A 44 8.30 -6.12 15.57
CA ALA A 44 6.96 -6.22 16.14
C ALA A 44 6.30 -7.56 15.81
N GLN A 45 6.36 -8.00 14.55
CA GLN A 45 5.88 -9.30 14.10
C GLN A 45 6.55 -10.47 14.84
N ASN A 46 7.87 -10.38 15.09
CA ASN A 46 8.57 -11.42 15.84
C ASN A 46 8.14 -11.50 17.31
N ILE A 47 7.83 -10.35 17.93
CA ILE A 47 7.35 -10.28 19.31
C ILE A 47 5.93 -10.81 19.42
N THR A 48 5.04 -10.39 18.52
CA THR A 48 3.62 -10.76 18.58
C THR A 48 3.35 -12.13 17.98
N ARG A 49 4.29 -12.71 17.23
CA ARG A 49 4.13 -13.97 16.48
C ARG A 49 2.95 -13.94 15.51
N THR A 50 2.61 -12.76 15.01
CA THR A 50 1.52 -12.53 14.05
C THR A 50 2.06 -11.80 12.83
N GLU A 51 1.57 -12.11 11.64
CA GLU A 51 1.91 -11.32 10.46
C GLU A 51 1.36 -9.90 10.60
N LEU A 52 2.25 -8.91 10.43
CA LEU A 52 1.87 -7.51 10.40
C LEU A 52 1.95 -7.02 8.95
N PRO A 53 0.99 -6.18 8.51
CA PRO A 53 1.05 -5.57 7.18
C PRO A 53 2.29 -4.69 7.06
N SER A 54 2.87 -4.65 5.85
CA SER A 54 4.03 -3.81 5.61
C SER A 54 3.67 -2.33 5.70
N MET A 55 4.66 -1.48 5.95
CA MET A 55 4.46 -0.02 5.96
C MET A 55 3.93 0.52 4.62
N GLU A 56 4.32 -0.11 3.52
CA GLU A 56 3.88 0.26 2.18
C GLU A 56 2.42 -0.10 1.95
N ASP A 57 1.99 -1.30 2.39
CA ASP A 57 0.60 -1.73 2.29
C ASP A 57 -0.32 -0.80 3.09
N LEU A 58 0.09 -0.47 4.33
CA LEU A 58 -0.63 0.46 5.19
C LEU A 58 -0.75 1.86 4.56
N TYR A 59 0.31 2.34 3.92
CA TYR A 59 0.30 3.62 3.23
C TYR A 59 -0.63 3.61 2.01
N SER A 60 -0.48 2.62 1.13
CA SER A 60 -1.27 2.45 -0.08
C SER A 60 -2.76 2.27 0.22
N GLN A 61 -3.09 1.45 1.21
CA GLN A 61 -4.47 1.25 1.67
C GLN A 61 -5.09 2.56 2.16
N ARG A 62 -4.32 3.41 2.85
CA ARG A 62 -4.85 4.71 3.32
C ARG A 62 -4.94 5.75 2.24
N LEU A 63 -3.98 5.82 1.33
CA LEU A 63 -4.11 6.67 0.16
C LEU A 63 -5.37 6.32 -0.62
N ARG A 64 -5.63 5.03 -0.84
CA ARG A 64 -6.85 4.55 -1.49
C ARG A 64 -8.11 4.96 -0.73
N LYS A 65 -8.17 4.77 0.59
CA LYS A 65 -9.33 5.20 1.39
C LYS A 65 -9.54 6.71 1.31
N LYS A 66 -8.45 7.50 1.35
CA LYS A 66 -8.51 8.96 1.27
C LYS A 66 -8.94 9.44 -0.11
N SER A 67 -8.40 8.86 -1.19
CA SER A 67 -8.81 9.20 -2.56
C SER A 67 -10.27 8.87 -2.81
N LEU A 68 -10.76 7.72 -2.34
CA LEU A 68 -12.18 7.38 -2.44
C LEU A 68 -13.08 8.36 -1.68
N ARG A 69 -12.64 8.87 -0.52
CA ARG A 69 -13.39 9.91 0.22
C ARG A 69 -13.45 11.23 -0.54
N ILE A 70 -12.34 11.64 -1.15
CA ILE A 70 -12.24 12.83 -2.00
C ILE A 70 -13.16 12.70 -3.21
N ILE A 71 -13.13 11.56 -3.91
CA ILE A 71 -13.97 11.31 -5.10
C ILE A 71 -15.46 11.30 -4.74
N LYS A 72 -15.81 10.77 -3.56
CA LYS A 72 -17.20 10.70 -3.08
C LYS A 72 -17.72 12.03 -2.53
N ASP A 73 -16.86 13.01 -2.27
CA ASP A 73 -17.25 14.29 -1.70
C ASP A 73 -17.78 15.22 -2.82
N PRO A 74 -19.10 15.51 -2.86
CA PRO A 74 -19.70 16.31 -3.94
C PRO A 74 -19.28 17.78 -3.92
N HIS A 75 -18.69 18.27 -2.82
CA HIS A 75 -18.19 19.63 -2.70
C HIS A 75 -16.68 19.73 -2.95
N HIS A 76 -16.02 18.61 -3.27
CA HIS A 76 -14.58 18.61 -3.51
C HIS A 76 -14.28 19.25 -4.87
N PRO A 77 -13.35 20.23 -4.97
CA PRO A 77 -13.09 20.96 -6.23
C PRO A 77 -12.53 20.09 -7.37
N ILE A 78 -12.18 18.85 -7.07
CA ILE A 78 -11.62 17.84 -7.99
C ILE A 78 -12.66 16.76 -8.39
N THR A 79 -13.93 16.89 -8.00
CA THR A 79 -15.00 15.94 -8.36
C THR A 79 -15.07 15.69 -9.87
N PRO A 80 -15.29 14.44 -10.32
CA PRO A 80 -15.22 14.03 -11.72
C PRO A 80 -16.34 14.53 -12.64
N ALA A 81 -17.18 15.47 -12.19
CA ALA A 81 -18.13 16.16 -13.07
C ALA A 81 -17.42 17.05 -14.11
N THR A 82 -16.11 17.31 -13.94
CA THR A 82 -15.28 18.02 -14.89
C THR A 82 -14.24 17.08 -15.50
N ASN A 83 -14.53 16.64 -16.72
CA ASN A 83 -13.66 15.96 -17.70
C ASN A 83 -12.14 16.15 -17.48
N CYS A 84 -11.54 15.32 -16.62
CA CYS A 84 -10.10 15.39 -16.35
C CYS A 84 -9.41 14.12 -16.86
N SER A 85 -8.66 14.24 -17.96
CA SER A 85 -7.81 13.19 -18.55
C SER A 85 -6.76 12.61 -17.58
N VAL A 86 -6.54 13.27 -16.44
CA VAL A 86 -5.59 12.86 -15.39
C VAL A 86 -6.19 11.79 -14.47
N CYS A 87 -7.51 11.74 -14.26
CA CYS A 87 -8.14 10.78 -13.35
C CYS A 87 -8.21 9.34 -13.89
N CYS A 88 -8.20 9.13 -15.22
CA CYS A 88 -8.24 7.78 -15.80
C CYS A 88 -7.03 6.91 -15.43
N ARG A 89 -5.86 7.50 -15.14
CA ARG A 89 -4.64 6.72 -14.82
C ARG A 89 -4.67 6.06 -13.44
N LEU A 90 -5.43 6.56 -12.48
CA LEU A 90 -5.54 5.91 -11.15
C LEU A 90 -6.58 4.78 -11.12
N ALA A 91 -7.57 4.79 -12.01
CA ALA A 91 -8.59 3.73 -12.09
C ALA A 91 -8.07 2.44 -12.75
N GLY A 92 -7.01 2.52 -13.57
CA GLY A 92 -6.46 1.38 -14.31
C GLY A 92 -5.59 0.40 -13.50
N VAL A 93 -5.21 0.72 -12.25
CA VAL A 93 -4.26 -0.12 -11.48
C VAL A 93 -4.91 -1.39 -10.91
N THR A 94 -6.22 -1.58 -11.08
CA THR A 94 -6.92 -2.80 -10.62
C THR A 94 -7.08 -3.89 -11.68
N ALA A 95 -6.46 -3.79 -12.86
CA ALA A 95 -6.56 -4.85 -13.88
C ALA A 95 -5.18 -5.21 -14.48
N ALA A 96 -4.42 -6.06 -13.79
CA ALA A 96 -3.54 -7.10 -14.36
C ALA A 96 -2.61 -7.68 -13.29
N SER A 97 -3.14 -8.58 -12.46
CA SER A 97 -2.31 -9.68 -11.94
C SER A 97 -2.57 -10.86 -12.87
N GLY A 98 -1.64 -11.15 -13.77
CA GLY A 98 -1.79 -12.21 -14.77
C GLY A 98 -0.53 -12.40 -15.61
N GLN A 99 0.39 -13.22 -15.08
CA GLN A 99 1.36 -14.10 -15.76
C GLN A 99 2.18 -13.60 -16.97
N LYS A 100 3.50 -13.54 -16.70
CA LYS A 100 4.69 -13.64 -17.56
C LYS A 100 4.47 -14.14 -19.02
N PRO A 101 4.97 -13.42 -20.04
CA PRO A 101 5.10 -13.95 -21.40
C PRO A 101 6.30 -14.92 -21.48
N PRO A 102 6.19 -16.11 -22.11
CA PRO A 102 7.33 -16.88 -22.55
C PRO A 102 7.79 -16.38 -23.93
N ASP A 103 9.08 -16.07 -24.01
CA ASP A 103 9.78 -15.65 -25.22
C ASP A 103 9.68 -16.72 -26.30
N SER A 104 9.17 -16.36 -27.47
CA SER A 104 9.23 -17.19 -28.68
C SER A 104 10.23 -16.58 -29.64
N GLU A 105 11.38 -17.23 -29.83
CA GLU A 105 12.04 -17.40 -31.13
C GLU A 105 13.33 -18.23 -31.01
N THR A 106 13.32 -19.43 -31.57
CA THR A 106 14.49 -19.99 -32.27
C THR A 106 13.97 -20.84 -33.41
N VAL A 107 14.06 -20.26 -34.61
CA VAL A 107 13.93 -20.95 -35.89
C VAL A 107 15.13 -21.88 -36.07
N SER A 108 14.92 -23.17 -36.28
CA SER A 108 15.85 -24.00 -37.04
C SER A 108 15.25 -25.32 -37.52
N SER A 109 15.27 -25.49 -38.85
CA SER A 109 15.63 -26.70 -39.60
C SER A 109 14.68 -27.90 -39.71
N HIS A 110 14.36 -28.22 -40.99
CA HIS A 110 14.08 -29.54 -41.59
C HIS A 110 12.93 -30.40 -40.99
N ARG A 111 12.02 -30.98 -41.77
CA ARG A 111 12.25 -31.93 -42.87
C ARG A 111 10.89 -32.35 -43.49
N GLN A 112 10.94 -32.71 -44.77
CA GLN A 112 9.92 -33.40 -45.60
C GLN A 112 8.78 -32.57 -46.15
#